data_AF-A0A959CIG8-F1
#
_entry.id   AF-A0A959CIG8-F1
#
_cell.length_a   1.000
_cell.length_b   1.000
_cell.length_c   1.000
_cell.angle_alpha   90.00
_cell.angle_beta   90.00
_cell.angle_gamma   90.00
#
_symmetry.space_group_name_H-M   'P 1'
#
loop_
_entity.id
_entity.type
_entity.pdbx_description
1 polymer ?
#
loop_
_entity_poly.entity_id
_entity_poly.type
_entity_poly.pdbx_seq_one_letter_code
_entity_poly.pdbx_strand_id
1 'polypeptide(L)' 'MTDQPNDKQPESGALQTARQTYNAFDKFVTIREEDSTLAMAGKLLLRLLGIFVMILLSPFLVIGLLVAFAAVL' A
#
# COMPACT_ATOMS: atom_id res chain seq x y z
N MET A 1 0.12 -32.19 25.39
CA MET A 1 0.05 -31.58 24.04
C MET A 1 0.19 -30.09 24.29
N THR A 2 1.32 -29.53 23.87
CA THR A 2 1.79 -28.17 24.22
C THR A 2 0.83 -27.08 23.75
N ASP A 3 0.38 -26.26 24.70
CA ASP A 3 -0.19 -24.93 24.44
C ASP A 3 0.78 -24.10 23.59
N GLN A 4 0.38 -23.77 22.36
CA GLN A 4 1.05 -22.72 21.60
C GLN A 4 0.56 -21.37 22.10
N PRO A 5 1.44 -20.47 22.56
CA PRO A 5 1.06 -19.08 22.74
C PRO A 5 0.88 -18.49 21.33
N ASN A 6 -0.37 -18.31 20.93
CA ASN A 6 -0.75 -17.57 19.74
C ASN A 6 -0.49 -16.07 20.03
N ASP A 7 0.77 -15.67 19.96
CA ASP A 7 1.23 -14.28 20.00
C ASP A 7 0.74 -13.53 18.76
N LYS A 8 -0.56 -13.25 18.72
CA LYS A 8 -1.09 -12.16 17.92
C LYS A 8 -0.73 -10.88 18.65
N GLN A 9 0.49 -10.39 18.42
CA GLN A 9 0.85 -9.02 18.77
C GLN A 9 -0.30 -8.10 18.35
N PRO A 10 -0.74 -7.16 19.21
CA PRO A 10 -1.73 -6.17 18.82
C PRO A 10 -1.05 -5.27 17.80
N GLU A 11 -1.14 -5.66 16.53
CA GLU A 11 -0.68 -4.83 15.43
C GLU A 11 -1.42 -3.51 15.56
N SER A 12 -0.68 -2.41 15.76
CA SER A 12 -1.30 -1.09 15.90
C SER A 12 -2.31 -0.90 14.76
N GLY A 13 -3.49 -0.32 15.04
CA GLY A 13 -4.56 -0.23 14.04
C GLY A 13 -4.09 0.32 12.69
N ALA A 14 -3.13 1.24 12.70
CA ALA A 14 -2.47 1.79 11.51
C ALA A 14 -1.76 0.75 10.63
N LEU A 15 -1.02 -0.21 11.23
CA LEU A 15 -0.34 -1.29 10.51
C LEU A 15 -1.34 -2.24 9.85
N GLN A 16 -2.45 -2.53 10.54
CA GLN A 16 -3.51 -3.38 10.02
C GLN A 16 -4.27 -2.68 8.87
N THR A 17 -4.58 -1.38 9.00
CA THR A 17 -5.18 -0.57 7.93
C THR A 17 -4.27 -0.45 6.72
N ALA A 18 -2.96 -0.26 6.93
CA ALA A 18 -1.99 -0.19 5.84
C ALA A 18 -1.94 -1.51 5.06
N ARG A 19 -1.85 -2.65 5.75
CA ARG A 19 -1.89 -3.98 5.12
C ARG A 19 -3.20 -4.22 4.36
N GLN A 20 -4.34 -3.87 4.95
CA GLN A 20 -5.64 -4.04 4.32
C GLN A 20 -5.77 -3.20 3.03
N THR A 21 -5.31 -1.95 3.07
CA THR A 21 -5.29 -1.05 1.91
C THR A 21 -4.36 -1.58 0.82
N TYR A 22 -3.18 -2.06 1.20
CA TYR A 22 -2.20 -2.63 0.26
C TYR A 22 -2.77 -3.88 -0.43
N ASN A 23 -3.39 -4.78 0.33
CA ASN A 23 -4.02 -5.99 -0.20
C ASN A 23 -5.24 -5.69 -1.08
N ALA A 24 -6.02 -4.67 -0.76
CA ALA A 24 -7.15 -4.25 -1.58
C ALA A 24 -6.69 -3.69 -2.93
N PHE A 25 -5.65 -2.86 -2.92
CA PHE A 25 -5.03 -2.32 -4.13
C PHE A 25 -4.43 -3.45 -4.97
N ASP A 26 -3.66 -4.36 -4.37
CA ASP A 26 -3.05 -5.48 -5.06
C ASP A 26 -4.09 -6.38 -5.75
N LYS A 27 -5.18 -6.71 -5.06
CA LYS A 27 -6.30 -7.46 -5.64
C LYS A 27 -6.99 -6.73 -6.80
N PHE A 28 -7.10 -5.41 -6.72
CA PHE A 28 -7.73 -4.61 -7.78
C PHE A 28 -6.87 -4.54 -9.03
N VAL A 29 -5.55 -4.45 -8.86
CA VAL A 29 -4.58 -4.31 -9.95
C VAL A 29 -4.15 -5.67 -10.50
N THR A 30 -4.40 -6.77 -9.78
CA THR A 30 -4.14 -8.14 -10.23
C THR A 30 -4.93 -8.42 -11.51
N ILE A 31 -4.21 -8.76 -12.57
CA ILE A 31 -4.77 -9.13 -13.88
C ILE A 31 -5.30 -10.56 -13.76
N ARG A 32 -6.58 -10.78 -14.07
CA ARG A 32 -7.21 -12.11 -14.10
C ARG A 32 -7.45 -12.50 -15.55
N GLU A 33 -7.31 -13.78 -15.89
CA GLU A 33 -7.40 -14.27 -17.28
C GLU A 33 -8.80 -14.09 -17.92
N GLU A 34 -9.82 -13.90 -17.09
CA GLU A 34 -11.21 -13.59 -17.48
C GLU A 34 -11.45 -12.09 -17.78
N ASP A 35 -10.48 -11.22 -17.51
CA ASP A 35 -10.61 -9.79 -17.78
C ASP A 35 -10.47 -9.50 -19.28
N SER A 36 -11.40 -8.70 -19.82
CA SER A 36 -11.30 -8.20 -21.19
C SER A 36 -9.95 -7.48 -21.41
N THR A 37 -9.40 -7.52 -22.62
CA THR A 37 -8.11 -6.87 -22.98
C THR A 37 -8.05 -5.40 -22.59
N LEU A 38 -9.19 -4.70 -22.56
CA LEU A 38 -9.30 -3.32 -22.06
C LEU A 38 -9.10 -3.20 -20.54
N ALA A 39 -9.66 -4.12 -19.76
CA ALA A 39 -9.48 -4.16 -18.30
C ALA A 39 -8.04 -4.55 -17.93
N MET A 40 -7.41 -5.43 -18.72
CA MET A 40 -5.99 -5.76 -18.58
C MET A 40 -5.08 -4.54 -18.79
N ALA A 41 -5.31 -3.76 -19.85
CA ALA A 41 -4.58 -2.53 -20.12
C ALA A 41 -4.80 -1.47 -19.03
N GLY A 42 -6.03 -1.31 -18.54
CA GLY A 42 -6.36 -0.42 -17.43
C GLY A 42 -5.63 -0.79 -16.13
N LYS A 43 -5.59 -2.08 -15.78
CA LYS A 43 -4.84 -2.58 -14.61
C LYS A 43 -3.33 -2.35 -14.74
N LEU A 44 -2.77 -2.56 -15.94
CA LEU A 44 -1.36 -2.29 -16.20
C LEU A 44 -1.00 -0.80 -16.04
N LEU A 45 -1.85 0.09 -16.57
CA LEU A 45 -1.73 1.55 -16.38
C LEU A 45 -1.81 1.94 -14.91
N LEU A 46 -2.75 1.35 -14.16
CA LEU A 46 -2.93 1.64 -12.74
C LEU A 46 -1.75 1.16 -11.89
N ARG A 47 -1.14 0.04 -12.27
CA ARG A 47 0.11 -0.44 -11.67
C ARG A 47 1.26 0.53 -11.91
N LEU A 48 1.41 1.01 -13.14
CA LEU A 48 2.42 2.00 -13.51
C LEU A 48 2.23 3.30 -12.73
N LEU A 49 0.98 3.76 -12.61
CA LEU A 49 0.63 4.95 -11.84
C LEU A 49 0.95 4.76 -10.36
N GLY A 50 0.63 3.60 -9.77
CA GLY A 50 0.96 3.28 -8.38
C GLY A 50 2.47 3.31 -8.10
N ILE A 51 3.28 2.74 -8.99
CA ILE A 51 4.75 2.81 -8.91
C ILE A 51 5.22 4.26 -9.02
N PHE A 52 4.67 5.03 -9.96
CA PHE A 52 5.04 6.42 -10.16
C PHE A 52 4.73 7.27 -8.92
N VAL A 53 3.56 7.08 -8.33
CA VAL A 53 3.17 7.70 -7.07
C VAL A 53 4.11 7.28 -5.94
N MET A 54 4.44 5.99 -5.81
CA MET A 54 5.35 5.51 -4.77
C MET A 54 6.77 6.10 -4.90
N ILE A 55 7.28 6.24 -6.13
CA ILE A 55 8.57 6.89 -6.42
C ILE A 55 8.50 8.39 -6.09
N LEU A 56 7.43 9.09 -6.48
CA LEU A 56 7.24 10.51 -6.16
C LEU A 56 7.05 10.75 -4.67
N LEU A 57 6.39 9.82 -3.97
CA LEU A 57 6.13 9.93 -2.54
C LEU A 57 7.43 9.85 -1.73
N SER A 58 8.47 9.16 -2.21
CA SER A 58 9.76 9.06 -1.49
C SER A 58 10.43 10.42 -1.22
N PRO A 59 10.73 11.28 -2.22
CA PRO A 59 11.27 12.62 -1.97
C PRO A 59 10.24 13.53 -1.29
N PHE A 60 8.95 13.40 -1.61
CA PHE A 60 7.89 14.21 -0.99
C PHE A 60 7.64 13.89 0.48
N LEU A 61 7.83 12.64 0.91
CA LEU A 61 7.73 12.23 2.31
C LEU A 61 8.85 12.85 3.12
N VAL A 62 10.07 12.86 2.60
CA VAL A 62 11.21 13.48 3.28
C VAL A 62 11.00 15.00 3.40
N ILE A 63 10.62 15.66 2.31
CA ILE A 63 10.34 17.11 2.32
C ILE A 63 9.14 17.42 3.21
N GLY A 64 8.04 16.68 3.06
CA GLY A 64 6.83 16.86 3.86
C GLY A 64 7.06 16.63 5.35
N LEU A 65 7.89 15.63 5.71
CA LEU A 65 8.29 15.38 7.09
C LEU A 65 9.15 16.53 7.64
N LEU A 66 10.13 17.01 6.87
CA LEU A 66 10.95 18.17 7.24
C LEU A 66 10.07 19.41 7.45
N VAL A 67 9.13 19.67 6.54
CA VAL A 67 8.17 20.78 6.66
C VAL A 67 7.26 20.60 7.89
N ALA A 68 6.77 19.38 8.16
CA ALA A 68 5.95 19.12 9.34
C ALA A 68 6.71 19.38 10.65
N PHE A 69 7.98 18.98 10.73
CA PHE A 69 8.84 19.31 11.87
C PHE A 69 9.12 20.82 11.96
N ALA A 70 9.41 21.47 10.84
CA ALA A 70 9.65 22.91 10.79
C ALA A 70 8.40 23.75 11.13
N ALA A 71 7.20 23.23 10.85
CA ALA A 71 5.94 23.89 11.15
C ALA A 71 5.51 23.77 12.62
N VAL A 72 6.04 22.77 13.33
CA VAL A 72 5.77 22.54 14.76
C VAL A 72 6.80 23.24 15.66
N LEU A 73 7.97 23.59 15.13
CA LEU A 73 9.02 24.35 15.82
C LEU A 73 8.70 25.85 15.86
#